data_AF-A0A8C5H2J2-F1
#
_entry.id   AF-A0A8C5H2J2-F1
#
_cell.length_a   1.000
_cell.length_b   1.000
_cell.length_c   1.000
_cell.angle_alpha   90.00
_cell.angle_beta   90.00
_cell.angle_gamma   90.00
#
_symmetry.space_group_name_H-M   'P 1'
#
loop_
_entity.id
_entity.type
_entity.pdbx_description
1 polymer ?
#
loop_
_entity_poly.entity_id
_entity_poly.type
_entity_poly.pdbx_seq_one_letter_code
_entity_poly.pdbx_strand_id
1 'polypeptide(L)'
;MFYGILAQEPSDPSDPDPPVCISDSNRLFSLESMKAVWHGHKLDFLKAAHLGHGAPNTDVVELQDRRRSRILDFAKRNRPLVLNFGSCT
;
A
#
# COMPACT_ATOMS: atom_id res chain seq x y z
N MET A 1 -20.98 11.44 23.08
CA MET A 1 -20.86 9.97 23.09
C MET A 1 -21.58 9.42 21.86
N PHE A 2 -20.84 9.07 20.81
CA PHE A 2 -21.30 8.15 19.77
C PHE A 2 -20.04 7.49 19.21
N TYR A 3 -19.83 6.21 19.55
CA TYR A 3 -18.79 5.38 18.95
C TYR A 3 -19.35 4.87 17.61
N GLY A 4 -18.72 5.26 16.50
CA GLY A 4 -18.98 4.70 15.17
C GLY A 4 -18.05 3.52 14.93
N ILE A 5 -18.60 2.31 15.03
CA ILE A 5 -17.97 1.07 14.58
C ILE A 5 -17.82 1.16 13.06
N LEU A 6 -16.60 1.22 12.55
CA LEU A 6 -16.34 0.86 11.14
C LEU A 6 -15.84 -0.58 11.12
N ALA A 7 -16.64 -1.41 10.46
CA ALA A 7 -16.42 -2.82 10.27
C ALA A 7 -15.04 -3.09 9.65
N GLN A 8 -14.34 -4.04 10.25
CA GLN A 8 -13.11 -4.62 9.72
C GLN A 8 -13.47 -5.45 8.47
N GLU A 9 -13.08 -4.98 7.29
CA GLU A 9 -13.09 -5.81 6.08
C GLU A 9 -12.18 -7.04 6.32
N PRO A 10 -12.59 -8.25 5.88
CA PRO A 10 -11.83 -9.46 6.13
C PRO A 10 -10.45 -9.37 5.44
N SER A 11 -9.40 -9.46 6.25
CA SER A 11 -8.01 -9.50 5.78
C SER A 11 -7.80 -10.71 4.86
N ASP A 12 -7.30 -10.43 3.66
CA ASP A 12 -6.93 -11.45 2.69
C ASP A 12 -5.75 -12.28 3.22
N PRO A 13 -5.85 -13.62 3.27
CA PRO A 13 -4.76 -14.48 3.75
C PRO A 13 -3.49 -14.44 2.89
N SER A 14 -3.51 -13.75 1.73
CA SER A 14 -2.35 -13.51 0.88
C SER A 14 -1.56 -12.24 1.22
N ASP A 15 -2.05 -11.42 2.15
CA ASP A 15 -1.37 -10.20 2.57
C ASP A 15 -0.27 -10.53 3.61
N PRO A 16 1.04 -10.36 3.28
CA PRO A 16 2.12 -10.67 4.21
C PRO A 16 2.20 -9.67 5.38
N ASP A 17 1.50 -8.53 5.28
CA ASP A 17 1.56 -7.47 6.28
C ASP A 17 0.27 -7.46 7.12
N PRO A 18 0.34 -7.79 8.44
CA PRO A 18 -0.83 -7.70 9.30
C PRO A 18 -1.29 -6.24 9.41
N PRO A 19 -2.60 -5.98 9.58
CA PRO A 19 -3.13 -4.63 9.75
C PRO A 19 -2.45 -3.96 10.95
N VAL A 20 -1.74 -2.85 10.68
CA VAL A 20 -1.01 -2.10 11.70
C VAL A 20 -2.01 -1.25 12.48
N CYS A 21 -2.58 -1.83 13.55
CA CYS A 21 -3.41 -1.10 14.50
C CYS A 21 -2.52 -0.20 15.37
N ILE A 22 -2.41 1.08 15.00
CA ILE A 22 -1.82 2.09 15.89
C ILE A 22 -2.90 2.47 16.91
N SER A 23 -2.88 1.82 18.07
CA SER A 23 -3.84 2.10 19.15
C SER A 23 -3.42 3.34 19.92
N ASP A 24 -4.34 4.30 20.04
CA ASP A 24 -4.17 5.55 20.77
C ASP A 24 -4.06 5.32 22.28
N SER A 25 -3.08 6.02 22.86
CA SER A 25 -2.92 6.38 24.28
C SER A 25 -2.17 5.38 25.20
N ASN A 26 -0.99 5.82 25.67
CA ASN A 26 -0.09 5.29 26.71
C ASN A 26 0.97 4.20 26.40
N ARG A 27 1.23 3.84 25.13
CA ARG A 27 2.41 3.03 24.74
C ARG A 27 3.31 3.68 23.68
N LEU A 28 3.37 5.01 23.66
CA LEU A 28 4.19 5.77 22.69
C LEU A 28 5.72 5.54 22.84
N PHE A 29 6.17 4.88 23.93
CA PHE A 29 7.57 4.53 24.18
C PHE A 29 7.82 3.03 24.36
N SER A 30 6.99 2.17 23.74
CA SER A 30 7.27 0.74 23.72
C SER A 30 8.22 0.37 22.57
N LEU A 31 8.99 -0.72 22.72
CA LEU A 31 9.86 -1.22 21.65
C LEU A 31 9.05 -1.60 20.41
N GLU A 32 7.80 -2.04 20.60
CA GLU A 32 6.87 -2.36 19.52
C GLU A 32 6.48 -1.10 18.74
N SER A 33 6.19 0.01 19.42
CA SER A 33 5.91 1.30 18.78
C SER A 33 7.12 1.82 18.00
N MET A 34 8.32 1.74 18.58
CA MET A 34 9.55 2.11 17.88
C MET A 34 9.84 1.19 16.67
N LYS A 35 9.58 -0.11 16.80
CA LYS A 35 9.71 -1.07 15.70
C LYS A 35 8.72 -0.77 14.58
N ALA A 36 7.48 -0.41 14.90
CA ALA A 36 6.47 -0.03 13.92
C ALA A 36 6.85 1.28 13.19
N VAL A 37 7.30 2.29 13.93
CA VAL A 37 7.79 3.55 13.33
C VAL A 37 9.00 3.31 12.43
N TRP A 38 9.98 2.53 12.90
CA TRP A 38 11.16 2.17 12.12
C TRP A 38 10.80 1.36 10.87
N HIS A 39 9.87 0.42 11.01
CA HIS A 39 9.36 -0.38 9.90
C HIS A 39 8.70 0.51 8.84
N GLY A 40 7.83 1.44 9.26
CA GLY A 40 7.23 2.44 8.38
C GLY A 40 8.29 3.27 7.65
N HIS A 41 9.27 3.81 8.38
CA HIS A 41 10.34 4.61 7.80
C HIS A 41 11.22 3.84 6.81
N LYS A 42 11.52 2.57 7.11
CA LYS A 42 12.26 1.68 6.22
C LYS A 42 11.47 1.38 4.94
N LEU A 43 10.17 1.12 5.06
CA LEU A 43 9.30 0.92 3.89
C LEU A 43 9.19 2.19 3.06
N ASP A 44 9.09 3.36 3.70
CA ASP A 44 9.02 4.66 3.03
C ASP A 44 10.30 4.96 2.24
N PHE A 45 11.46 4.59 2.76
CA PHE A 45 12.72 4.71 2.02
C PHE A 45 12.70 3.92 0.70
N LEU A 46 11.97 2.80 0.64
CA LEU A 46 11.86 1.95 -0.53
C LEU A 46 10.74 2.38 -1.51
N LYS A 47 9.92 3.39 -1.17
CA LYS A 47 8.79 3.84 -2.01
C LYS A 47 9.21 4.70 -3.20
N ALA A 48 10.36 5.36 -3.14
CA ALA A 48 10.75 6.33 -4.16
C ALA A 48 11.15 5.64 -5.48
N ALA A 49 10.37 5.88 -6.53
CA ALA A 49 10.74 5.51 -7.90
C ALA A 49 11.70 6.55 -8.48
N HIS A 50 12.74 6.09 -9.18
CA HIS A 50 13.78 6.95 -9.75
C HIS A 50 13.92 6.72 -11.26
N LEU A 51 14.19 7.79 -12.03
CA LEU A 51 14.44 7.69 -13.47
C LEU A 51 15.66 6.80 -13.74
N GLY A 52 15.61 6.01 -14.81
CA GLY A 52 16.69 5.10 -15.21
C GLY A 52 16.78 3.81 -14.37
N HIS A 53 15.96 3.68 -13.33
CA HIS A 53 15.83 2.44 -12.55
C HIS A 53 14.60 1.64 -13.00
N GLY A 54 14.49 0.39 -12.54
CA GLY A 54 13.32 -0.43 -12.80
C GLY A 54 12.04 0.23 -12.28
N ALA A 55 11.00 0.25 -13.12
CA ALA A 55 9.69 0.76 -12.73
C ALA A 55 9.06 -0.16 -11.65
N PRO A 56 8.51 0.39 -10.55
CA PRO A 56 7.80 -0.40 -9.54
C PRO A 56 6.64 -1.19 -10.16
N ASN A 57 6.58 -2.49 -9.87
CA ASN A 57 5.50 -3.37 -10.34
C ASN A 57 4.44 -3.57 -9.25
N THR A 58 3.81 -2.48 -8.82
CA THR A 58 2.82 -2.50 -7.74
C THR A 58 1.48 -3.06 -8.20
N ASP A 59 0.69 -3.57 -7.25
CA ASP A 59 -0.63 -4.11 -7.53
C ASP A 59 -1.65 -2.99 -7.88
N VAL A 60 -2.58 -3.32 -8.76
CA VAL A 60 -3.71 -2.49 -9.21
C VAL A 60 -4.96 -3.35 -9.35
N VAL A 61 -6.13 -2.72 -9.37
CA VAL A 61 -7.42 -3.41 -9.55
C VAL A 61 -8.03 -3.01 -10.88
N GLU A 62 -8.32 -4.00 -11.73
CA GLU A 62 -8.98 -3.79 -13.01
C GLU A 62 -10.48 -3.50 -12.81
N LEU A 63 -10.99 -2.47 -13.50
CA LEU A 63 -12.34 -1.95 -13.25
C LEU A 63 -13.45 -2.92 -13.63
N GLN A 64 -13.25 -3.72 -14.67
CA GLN A 64 -14.30 -4.57 -15.24
C GLN A 64 -14.65 -5.75 -14.30
N ASP A 65 -13.64 -6.50 -13.87
CA ASP A 65 -13.82 -7.73 -13.09
C ASP A 65 -13.38 -7.59 -11.62
N ARG A 66 -12.97 -6.39 -11.20
CA ARG A 66 -12.29 -6.14 -9.90
C ARG A 66 -11.10 -7.07 -9.65
N ARG A 67 -10.46 -7.50 -10.74
CA ARG A 67 -9.34 -8.44 -10.68
C ARG A 67 -8.07 -7.72 -10.27
N ARG A 68 -7.33 -8.31 -9.33
CA ARG A 68 -5.96 -7.87 -9.00
C ARG A 68 -5.03 -8.15 -10.17
N SER A 69 -4.29 -7.13 -10.58
CA SER A 69 -3.25 -7.18 -11.61
C SER A 69 -2.07 -6.33 -11.14
N ARG A 70 -1.00 -6.22 -11.92
CA ARG A 70 0.12 -5.31 -11.63
C ARG A 70 0.33 -4.30 -12.75
N ILE A 71 0.99 -3.18 -12.42
CA ILE A 71 1.24 -2.10 -13.38
C ILE A 71 1.92 -2.62 -14.66
N LEU A 72 2.93 -3.48 -14.55
CA LEU A 72 3.70 -3.93 -15.71
C LEU A 72 2.97 -4.99 -16.55
N ASP A 73 1.88 -5.58 -16.06
CA ASP A 73 1.06 -6.51 -16.85
C ASP A 73 0.36 -5.80 -18.04
N PHE A 74 0.20 -4.47 -17.95
CA PHE A 74 -0.34 -3.63 -19.02
C PHE A 74 0.71 -3.17 -20.04
N ALA A 75 1.99 -3.45 -19.80
CA ALA A 75 3.06 -3.10 -20.73
C ALA A 75 3.00 -3.98 -22.00
N LYS A 76 3.23 -3.39 -23.17
CA LYS A 76 3.18 -4.10 -24.46
C LYS A 76 4.54 -4.07 -25.15
N ARG A 77 5.35 -5.11 -24.93
CA ARG A 77 6.70 -5.25 -25.52
C ARG A 77 7.51 -3.96 -25.32
N ASN A 78 8.02 -3.37 -26.40
CA ASN A 78 8.84 -2.15 -26.38
C ASN A 78 8.01 -0.85 -26.47
N ARG A 79 6.68 -0.91 -26.37
CA ARG A 79 5.86 0.32 -26.36
C ARG A 79 5.91 0.95 -24.98
N PRO A 80 6.23 2.26 -24.86
CA PRO A 80 6.14 2.97 -23.58
C PRO A 80 4.73 2.87 -23.00
N LEU A 81 4.65 2.56 -21.71
CA LEU A 81 3.43 2.63 -20.92
C LEU A 81 3.45 3.95 -20.14
N VAL A 82 2.48 4.83 -20.42
CA VAL A 82 2.33 6.11 -19.72
C VAL A 82 1.26 5.96 -18.66
N LEU A 83 1.60 6.32 -17.42
CA LEU A 83 0.68 6.27 -16.28
C LEU A 83 0.21 7.68 -15.93
N ASN A 84 -1.07 7.83 -15.63
CA ASN A 84 -1.67 9.06 -15.13
C ASN A 84 -2.50 8.70 -13.89
N PHE A 85 -2.08 9.19 -12.73
CA PHE A 85 -2.75 8.97 -11.46
C PHE A 85 -3.62 10.19 -11.14
N GLY A 86 -4.86 9.95 -10.76
CA GLY A 86 -5.80 11.01 -10.37
C GLY A 86 -7.07 10.44 -9.74
N SER A 87 -7.89 11.34 -9.20
CA SER A 87 -9.20 11.04 -8.63
C SER A 87 -10.20 12.11 -9.04
N CYS A 88 -11.49 11.77 -9.03
CA CYS A 88 -12.54 12.77 -9.07
C CYS A 88 -12.61 13.50 -7.72
N THR A 89 -12.96 14.79 -7.75
CA THR A 89 -13.39 15.58 -6.58
C THR A 89 -14.90 15.66 -6.53
#